data_AF-A0A957TZX2-F1
#
_entry.id   AF-A0A957TZX2-F1
#
_cell.length_a   1.000
_cell.length_b   1.000
_cell.length_c   1.000
_cell.angle_alpha   90.00
_cell.angle_beta   90.00
_cell.angle_gamma   90.00
#
_symmetry.space_group_name_H-M   'P 1'
#
loop_
_entity.id
_entity.type
_entity.pdbx_description
1 polymer ?
#
loop_
_entity_poly.entity_id
_entity_poly.type
_entity_poly.pdbx_seq_one_letter_code
_entity_poly.pdbx_strand_id
1 'polypeptide(L)'
;RMANIAQTVNVLQAMILTRQEQILLTPTYHVFEMYSVHQDATMVPVDVQSERYEYGEYSVPALSASASVDRDGRLHVTLSNANPNQELEVQLNVRGLTARTVQGRILHAKAMNTHNTFENPDIVKPQPFTGATLTADGLQLQVPRMAVVALELR
;
A
#
# COMPACT_ATOMS: atom_id res chain seq x y z
N ARG A 1 5.93 -20.20 6.92
CA ARG A 1 5.42 -19.53 8.16
C ARG A 1 4.05 -18.95 7.84
N MET A 2 3.18 -18.75 8.82
CA MET A 2 1.79 -18.27 8.64
C MET A 2 1.52 -17.10 9.59
N ALA A 3 0.58 -16.22 9.23
CA ALA A 3 0.06 -15.16 10.08
C ALA A 3 -1.47 -15.05 9.93
N ASN A 4 -2.16 -14.58 10.97
CA ASN A 4 -3.61 -14.43 11.00
C ASN A 4 -3.96 -13.13 11.75
N ILE A 5 -4.65 -12.19 11.09
CA ILE A 5 -5.10 -10.93 11.70
C ILE A 5 -6.33 -11.18 12.59
N ALA A 6 -6.41 -10.48 13.72
CA ALA A 6 -7.50 -10.59 14.68
C ALA A 6 -8.48 -9.41 14.55
N GLN A 7 -9.76 -9.59 14.22
CA GLN A 7 -10.40 -10.79 13.63
C GLN A 7 -11.04 -10.42 12.29
N THR A 8 -11.74 -11.36 11.63
CA THR A 8 -12.23 -11.15 10.26
C THR A 8 -13.44 -10.21 10.18
N VAL A 9 -14.43 -10.33 11.08
CA VAL A 9 -15.72 -9.63 10.98
C VAL A 9 -16.11 -9.00 12.33
N ASN A 10 -16.54 -7.73 12.32
CA ASN A 10 -17.08 -6.95 13.46
C ASN A 10 -16.19 -6.81 14.72
N VAL A 11 -15.02 -7.44 14.78
CA VAL A 11 -14.19 -7.52 15.99
C VAL A 11 -12.77 -7.03 15.70
N LEU A 12 -12.26 -6.16 16.58
CA LEU A 12 -10.93 -5.55 16.51
C LEU A 12 -10.69 -4.87 15.15
N GLN A 13 -9.56 -5.15 14.49
CA GLN A 13 -9.23 -4.60 13.18
C GLN A 13 -9.86 -5.45 12.07
N ALA A 14 -11.19 -5.42 12.02
CA ALA A 14 -11.98 -6.24 11.12
C ALA A 14 -11.75 -5.94 9.64
N MET A 15 -11.84 -6.97 8.81
CA MET A 15 -11.89 -6.81 7.35
C MET A 15 -13.26 -6.26 6.93
N ILE A 16 -14.31 -6.80 7.53
CA ILE A 16 -15.70 -6.52 7.17
C ILE A 16 -16.47 -6.11 8.42
N LEU A 17 -17.33 -5.11 8.28
CA LEU A 17 -18.34 -4.77 9.26
C LEU A 17 -19.73 -5.07 8.69
N THR A 18 -20.64 -5.57 9.51
CA THR A 18 -22.02 -5.89 9.11
C THR A 18 -23.02 -5.24 10.05
N ARG A 19 -24.12 -4.72 9.51
CA ARG A 19 -25.26 -4.21 10.28
C ARG A 19 -26.55 -4.64 9.60
N GLN A 20 -27.26 -5.58 10.22
CA GLN A 20 -28.41 -6.25 9.58
C GLN A 20 -27.99 -6.84 8.22
N GLU A 21 -28.66 -6.50 7.13
CA GLU A 21 -28.34 -6.89 5.76
C GLU A 21 -27.20 -6.08 5.12
N GLN A 22 -26.70 -5.03 5.78
CA GLN A 22 -25.66 -4.16 5.22
C GLN A 22 -24.25 -4.75 5.45
N ILE A 23 -23.41 -4.66 4.42
CA ILE A 23 -21.99 -5.02 4.46
C ILE A 23 -21.15 -3.78 4.18
N LEU A 24 -20.07 -3.62 4.94
CA LEU A 24 -19.12 -2.51 4.84
C LEU A 24 -17.70 -3.08 4.78
N LEU A 25 -16.94 -2.69 3.75
CA LEU A 25 -15.53 -3.04 3.62
C LEU A 25 -14.68 -1.99 4.35
N THR A 26 -13.77 -2.44 5.21
CA THR A 26 -12.88 -1.51 5.92
C THR A 26 -11.68 -1.15 5.06
N PRO A 27 -10.96 -0.05 5.37
CA PRO A 27 -9.67 0.22 4.76
C PRO A 27 -8.68 -0.95 4.90
N THR A 28 -8.78 -1.75 5.99
CA THR A 28 -7.93 -2.92 6.19
C THR A 28 -8.22 -4.00 5.15
N TYR A 29 -9.49 -4.26 4.83
CA TYR A 29 -9.83 -5.18 3.73
C TYR A 29 -9.18 -4.75 2.42
N HIS A 30 -9.23 -3.45 2.10
CA HIS A 30 -8.65 -2.93 0.87
C HIS A 30 -7.13 -3.11 0.80
N VAL A 31 -6.40 -2.95 1.91
CA VAL A 31 -4.96 -3.25 1.95
C VAL A 31 -4.70 -4.74 1.71
N PHE A 32 -5.47 -5.64 2.34
CA PHE A 32 -5.35 -7.09 2.10
C PHE A 32 -5.62 -7.46 0.64
N GLU A 33 -6.65 -6.86 0.02
CA GLU A 33 -6.96 -7.06 -1.40
C GLU A 33 -5.84 -6.53 -2.30
N MET A 34 -5.35 -5.33 -2.06
CA MET A 34 -4.22 -4.75 -2.80
C MET A 34 -2.95 -5.62 -2.69
N TYR A 35 -2.72 -6.24 -1.53
CA TYR A 35 -1.53 -7.05 -1.26
C TYR A 35 -1.69 -8.52 -1.69
N SER A 36 -2.86 -8.91 -2.21
CA SER A 36 -3.13 -10.29 -2.64
C SER A 36 -2.19 -10.78 -3.74
N VAL A 37 -1.63 -9.86 -4.54
CA VAL A 37 -0.60 -10.14 -5.56
C VAL A 37 0.67 -10.76 -5.00
N HIS A 38 0.93 -10.63 -3.70
CA HIS A 38 2.07 -11.24 -3.01
C HIS A 38 1.81 -12.69 -2.57
N GLN A 39 0.57 -13.19 -2.68
CA GLN A 39 0.25 -14.57 -2.30
C GLN A 39 0.90 -15.55 -3.28
N ASP A 40 1.63 -16.53 -2.74
CA ASP A 40 2.45 -17.49 -3.49
C ASP A 40 3.50 -16.87 -4.43
N ALA A 41 3.76 -15.58 -4.33
CA ALA A 41 4.75 -14.88 -5.14
C ALA A 41 6.17 -15.11 -4.59
N THR A 42 7.17 -14.95 -5.46
CA THR A 42 8.58 -15.03 -5.07
C THR A 42 9.02 -13.68 -4.52
N MET A 43 9.39 -13.62 -3.25
CA MET A 43 9.92 -12.41 -2.63
C MET A 43 11.17 -11.90 -3.38
N VAL A 44 11.21 -10.60 -3.65
CA VAL A 44 12.38 -9.90 -4.18
C VAL A 44 13.00 -9.09 -3.03
N PRO A 45 14.31 -9.26 -2.74
CA PRO A 45 14.97 -8.47 -1.71
C PRO A 45 14.89 -6.97 -2.03
N VAL A 46 14.48 -6.18 -1.03
CA VAL A 46 14.40 -4.72 -1.14
C VAL A 46 15.29 -4.08 -0.08
N ASP A 47 16.14 -3.15 -0.50
CA ASP A 47 16.86 -2.24 0.40
C ASP A 47 16.10 -0.91 0.43
N VAL A 48 15.67 -0.49 1.63
CA VAL A 48 14.86 0.73 1.81
C VAL A 48 15.66 1.75 2.58
N GLN A 49 16.02 2.85 1.90
CA GLN A 49 16.55 4.05 2.52
C GLN A 49 15.41 5.02 2.72
N SER A 50 15.15 5.41 3.96
CA SER A 50 14.01 6.24 4.31
C SER A 50 14.40 7.25 5.39
N GLU A 51 13.94 8.48 5.21
CA GLU A 51 13.91 9.44 6.31
C GLU A 51 13.00 8.94 7.44
N ARG A 52 13.18 9.48 8.64
CA ARG A 52 12.39 9.07 9.81
C ARG A 52 11.23 10.03 10.04
N TYR A 53 10.06 9.49 10.34
CA TYR A 53 8.99 10.26 10.94
C TYR A 53 9.14 10.20 12.47
N GLU A 54 9.15 11.37 13.11
CA GLU A 54 9.31 11.54 14.55
C GLU A 54 8.07 12.18 15.17
N TYR A 55 7.67 11.67 16.34
CA TYR A 55 6.59 12.22 17.15
C TYR A 55 6.91 12.07 18.64
N GLY A 56 7.33 13.17 19.26
CA GLY A 56 7.84 13.13 20.63
C GLY A 56 9.09 12.25 20.71
N GLU A 57 9.04 11.21 21.53
CA GLU A 57 10.14 10.24 21.69
C GLU A 57 10.06 9.05 20.70
N TYR A 58 8.97 8.96 19.92
CA TYR A 58 8.76 7.87 18.96
C TYR A 58 9.34 8.22 17.60
N SER A 59 9.98 7.24 16.96
CA SER A 59 10.60 7.41 15.65
C SER A 59 10.50 6.14 14.82
N VAL A 60 9.98 6.24 13.60
CA VAL A 60 9.83 5.12 12.65
C VAL A 60 10.35 5.53 11.27
N PRO A 61 10.78 4.59 10.41
CA PRO A 61 10.98 4.88 9.00
C PRO A 61 9.68 5.43 8.40
N ALA A 62 9.77 6.53 7.64
CA ALA A 62 8.60 7.12 6.99
C ALA A 62 8.08 6.22 5.86
N LEU A 63 8.98 5.49 5.19
CA LEU A 63 8.67 4.57 4.11
C LEU A 63 8.93 3.13 4.54
N SER A 64 7.97 2.25 4.25
CA SER A 64 8.16 0.81 4.22
C SER A 64 7.83 0.30 2.83
N ALA A 65 8.58 -0.69 2.34
CA ALA A 65 8.34 -1.28 1.04
C ALA A 65 8.57 -2.79 1.04
N SER A 66 7.88 -3.48 0.15
CA SER A 66 8.05 -4.91 -0.13
C SER A 66 7.89 -5.14 -1.62
N ALA A 67 8.57 -6.16 -2.15
CA ALA A 67 8.47 -6.53 -3.55
C ALA A 67 8.40 -8.05 -3.74
N SER A 68 7.70 -8.48 -4.78
CA SER A 68 7.68 -9.88 -5.21
C SER A 68 7.44 -10.00 -6.71
N VAL A 69 7.87 -11.12 -7.29
CA VAL A 69 7.53 -11.51 -8.66
C VAL A 69 6.44 -12.58 -8.61
N ASP A 70 5.34 -12.36 -9.33
CA ASP A 70 4.26 -13.33 -9.45
C ASP A 70 4.59 -14.47 -10.43
N ARG A 71 3.66 -15.43 -10.59
CA ARG A 71 3.84 -16.58 -11.48
C ARG A 71 3.93 -16.21 -12.97
N ASP A 72 3.45 -15.02 -13.35
CA ASP A 72 3.51 -14.51 -14.72
C ASP A 72 4.78 -13.68 -14.97
N GLY A 73 5.67 -13.58 -13.98
CA GLY A 73 6.92 -12.82 -14.07
C GLY A 73 6.75 -11.31 -13.86
N ARG A 74 5.58 -10.84 -13.41
CA ARG A 74 5.33 -9.41 -13.16
C ARG A 74 5.89 -9.03 -11.80
N LEU A 75 6.58 -7.89 -11.75
CA LEU A 75 7.12 -7.34 -10.50
C LEU A 75 6.04 -6.51 -9.81
N HIS A 76 5.67 -6.90 -8.59
CA HIS A 76 4.78 -6.16 -7.71
C HIS A 76 5.57 -5.48 -6.62
N VAL A 77 5.31 -4.19 -6.40
CA VAL A 77 5.92 -3.41 -5.31
C VAL A 77 4.82 -2.73 -4.51
N THR A 78 4.81 -2.94 -3.20
CA THR A 78 3.93 -2.22 -2.28
C THR A 78 4.73 -1.30 -1.39
N LEU A 79 4.25 -0.07 -1.19
CA LEU A 79 4.86 0.94 -0.35
C LEU A 79 3.83 1.51 0.64
N SER A 80 4.28 1.91 1.83
CA SER A 80 3.47 2.67 2.77
C SER A 80 4.24 3.89 3.29
N ASN A 81 3.61 5.07 3.23
CA ASN A 81 4.08 6.29 3.84
C ASN A 81 3.41 6.50 5.20
N ALA A 82 4.17 6.31 6.28
CA ALA A 82 3.73 6.48 7.66
C ALA A 82 3.75 7.94 8.14
N ASN A 83 4.39 8.86 7.39
CA ASN A 83 4.41 10.27 7.74
C ASN A 83 3.01 10.87 7.52
N PRO A 84 2.39 11.49 8.53
CA PRO A 84 1.04 12.02 8.40
C PRO A 84 0.97 13.41 7.80
N ASN A 85 2.11 14.07 7.61
CA ASN A 85 2.21 15.48 7.27
C ASN A 85 2.93 15.74 5.94
N GLN A 86 3.76 14.79 5.47
CA GLN A 86 4.63 14.99 4.31
C GLN A 86 4.46 13.90 3.26
N GLU A 87 4.38 14.35 2.01
CA GLU A 87 4.58 13.50 0.84
C GLU A 87 6.05 13.09 0.74
N LEU A 88 6.31 11.89 0.23
CA LEU A 88 7.65 11.36 0.00
C LEU A 88 7.93 11.28 -1.50
N GLU A 89 9.05 11.85 -1.91
CA GLU A 89 9.64 11.59 -3.21
C GLU A 89 10.53 10.35 -3.11
N VAL A 90 10.18 9.28 -3.85
CA VAL A 90 10.86 7.98 -3.74
C VAL A 90 11.44 7.60 -5.10
N GLN A 91 12.76 7.40 -5.12
CA GLN A 91 13.43 6.77 -6.25
C GLN A 91 13.44 5.25 -6.07
N LEU A 92 12.86 4.52 -7.02
CA LEU A 92 12.83 3.07 -7.04
C LEU A 92 13.70 2.58 -8.20
N ASN A 93 14.83 1.96 -7.86
CA ASN A 93 15.75 1.39 -8.84
C ASN A 93 15.50 -0.12 -8.96
N VAL A 94 15.27 -0.62 -10.18
CA VAL A 94 15.04 -2.06 -10.42
C VAL A 94 16.22 -2.64 -11.19
N ARG A 95 16.92 -3.57 -10.55
CA ARG A 95 18.03 -4.29 -11.21
C ARG A 95 17.50 -5.56 -11.88
N GLY A 96 17.95 -5.82 -13.11
CA GLY A 96 17.60 -7.04 -13.85
C GLY A 96 16.22 -7.02 -14.53
N LEU A 97 15.48 -5.91 -14.45
CA LEU A 97 14.24 -5.69 -15.17
C LEU A 97 14.24 -4.27 -15.75
N THR A 98 13.91 -4.14 -17.04
CA THR A 98 13.62 -2.85 -17.66
C THR A 98 12.11 -2.73 -17.82
N ALA A 99 11.46 -2.05 -16.88
CA ALA A 99 10.03 -1.82 -16.93
C ALA A 99 9.67 -0.90 -18.11
N ARG A 100 8.68 -1.30 -18.90
CA ARG A 100 8.10 -0.54 -20.00
C ARG A 100 6.78 0.10 -19.62
N THR A 101 6.10 -0.47 -18.64
CA THR A 101 4.82 0.01 -18.14
C THR A 101 4.76 -0.09 -16.63
N VAL A 102 4.02 0.84 -16.03
CA VAL A 102 3.69 0.83 -14.60
C VAL A 102 2.18 1.04 -14.46
N GLN A 103 1.55 0.21 -13.64
CA GLN A 103 0.17 0.41 -13.18
C GLN A 103 0.20 0.54 -11.66
N GLY A 104 -0.57 1.48 -11.12
CA GLY A 104 -0.57 1.77 -9.70
C GLY A 104 -1.96 1.89 -9.12
N ARG A 105 -2.10 1.50 -7.85
CA ARG A 105 -3.27 1.72 -7.01
C ARG A 105 -2.83 2.36 -5.70
N ILE A 106 -3.61 3.29 -5.17
CA ILE A 106 -3.36 3.98 -3.90
C ILE A 106 -4.58 3.90 -3.00
N LEU A 107 -4.38 3.61 -1.72
CA LEU A 107 -5.34 3.82 -0.65
C LEU A 107 -4.88 5.03 0.16
N HIS A 108 -5.67 6.10 0.17
CA HIS A 108 -5.35 7.37 0.82
C HIS A 108 -6.61 8.12 1.24
N ALA A 109 -6.48 9.00 2.23
CA ALA A 109 -7.55 9.87 2.71
C ALA A 109 -7.00 11.23 3.16
N LYS A 110 -7.85 12.27 3.12
CA LYS A 110 -7.45 13.64 3.47
C LYS A 110 -7.06 13.79 4.95
N ALA A 111 -7.78 13.09 5.84
CA ALA A 111 -7.57 13.12 7.29
C ALA A 111 -7.25 11.72 7.83
N MET A 112 -6.40 11.65 8.86
CA MET A 112 -5.88 10.39 9.42
C MET A 112 -6.96 9.44 9.95
N ASN A 113 -8.01 9.97 10.55
CA ASN A 113 -9.10 9.19 11.17
C ASN A 113 -10.29 8.95 10.22
N THR A 114 -10.11 9.21 8.92
CA THR A 114 -11.15 8.94 7.92
C THR A 114 -11.40 7.44 7.83
N HIS A 115 -12.67 7.03 7.90
CA HIS A 115 -13.08 5.64 7.84
C HIS A 115 -14.40 5.51 7.09
N ASN A 116 -14.70 4.30 6.62
CA ASN A 116 -15.97 4.01 5.96
C ASN A 116 -17.06 3.81 7.01
N THR A 117 -18.28 4.24 6.72
CA THR A 117 -19.48 3.99 7.54
C THR A 117 -20.55 3.32 6.69
N PHE A 118 -21.61 2.79 7.29
CA PHE A 118 -22.70 2.19 6.52
C PHE A 118 -23.46 3.21 5.64
N GLU A 119 -23.47 4.48 6.04
CA GLU A 119 -24.06 5.59 5.30
C GLU A 119 -23.14 6.08 4.18
N ASN A 120 -21.82 5.94 4.37
CA ASN A 120 -20.80 6.32 3.39
C ASN A 120 -19.74 5.20 3.28
N PRO A 121 -20.05 4.10 2.57
CA PRO A 121 -19.23 2.88 2.60
C PRO A 121 -17.92 2.96 1.82
N ASP A 122 -17.76 4.02 1.02
CA ASP A 122 -16.74 4.12 -0.03
C ASP A 122 -15.82 5.36 0.14
N ILE A 123 -15.74 5.93 1.35
CA ILE A 123 -14.91 7.13 1.61
C ILE A 123 -13.42 6.82 1.41
N VAL A 124 -12.97 5.65 1.88
CA VAL A 124 -11.59 5.19 1.84
C VAL A 124 -11.56 3.85 1.11
N LYS A 125 -11.25 3.92 -0.18
CA LYS A 125 -11.11 2.75 -1.07
C LYS A 125 -9.98 2.99 -2.07
N PRO A 126 -9.40 1.93 -2.67
CA PRO A 126 -8.31 2.08 -3.62
C PRO A 126 -8.73 2.93 -4.82
N GLN A 127 -7.84 3.79 -5.27
CA GLN A 127 -7.97 4.63 -6.46
C GLN A 127 -6.78 4.39 -7.40
N PRO A 128 -6.88 4.72 -8.70
CA PRO A 128 -5.73 4.73 -9.58
C PRO A 128 -4.62 5.62 -9.03
N PHE A 129 -3.39 5.12 -9.01
CA PHE A 129 -2.22 5.89 -8.61
C PHE A 129 -1.47 6.36 -9.86
N THR A 130 -1.36 7.67 -10.02
CA THR A 130 -0.69 8.32 -11.17
C THR A 130 0.60 9.03 -10.76
N GLY A 131 1.06 8.84 -9.53
CA GLY A 131 2.29 9.46 -9.02
C GLY A 131 3.57 8.71 -9.39
N ALA A 132 3.52 7.80 -10.37
CA ALA A 132 4.67 7.01 -10.81
C ALA A 132 5.11 7.41 -12.22
N THR A 133 6.40 7.65 -12.40
CA THR A 133 7.01 7.99 -13.68
C THR A 133 8.16 7.02 -13.96
N LEU A 134 8.19 6.43 -15.16
CA LEU A 134 9.29 5.58 -15.61
C LEU A 134 10.57 6.41 -15.81
N THR A 135 11.69 5.84 -15.38
CA THR A 135 13.04 6.38 -15.58
C THR A 135 13.91 5.33 -16.30
N ALA A 136 15.16 5.68 -16.60
CA ALA A 136 16.08 4.73 -17.22
C ALA A 136 16.39 3.50 -16.32
N ASP A 137 16.40 3.72 -15.00
CA ASP A 137 16.84 2.72 -14.01
C ASP A 137 15.68 2.16 -13.15
N GLY A 138 14.44 2.59 -13.40
CA GLY A 138 13.25 2.14 -12.66
C GLY A 138 12.11 3.16 -12.67
N LEU A 139 11.74 3.68 -11.50
CA LEU A 139 10.63 4.61 -11.29
C LEU A 139 11.03 5.78 -10.39
N GLN A 140 10.43 6.94 -10.66
CA GLN A 140 10.29 8.04 -9.69
C GLN A 140 8.86 8.06 -9.18
N LEU A 141 8.66 8.10 -7.87
CA LEU A 141 7.35 8.07 -7.24
C LEU A 141 7.11 9.32 -6.37
N GLN A 142 5.90 9.86 -6.43
CA GLN A 142 5.38 10.81 -5.45
C GLN A 142 4.35 10.09 -4.59
N VAL A 143 4.74 9.74 -3.36
CA VAL A 143 3.92 8.93 -2.44
C VAL A 143 3.28 9.85 -1.40
N PRO A 144 1.97 10.14 -1.48
CA PRO A 144 1.31 11.05 -0.57
C PRO A 144 1.47 10.62 0.89
N ARG A 145 1.37 11.60 1.81
CA ARG A 145 1.29 11.33 3.25
C ARG A 145 0.19 10.31 3.57
N MET A 146 0.36 9.44 4.57
CA MET A 146 -0.67 8.45 4.98
C MET A 146 -1.22 7.64 3.80
N ALA A 147 -0.34 7.06 2.99
CA ALA A 147 -0.75 6.32 1.79
C ALA A 147 -0.21 4.91 1.81
N VAL A 148 -0.99 3.98 1.26
CA VAL A 148 -0.53 2.66 0.83
C VAL A 148 -0.63 2.61 -0.69
N VAL A 149 0.47 2.29 -1.35
CA VAL A 149 0.57 2.21 -2.81
C VAL A 149 0.93 0.78 -3.20
N ALA A 150 0.29 0.25 -4.24
CA ALA A 150 0.64 -1.00 -4.89
C ALA A 150 0.91 -0.75 -6.37
N LEU A 151 2.05 -1.21 -6.86
CA LEU A 151 2.52 -1.05 -8.23
C LEU A 151 2.72 -2.40 -8.88
N GLU A 152 2.32 -2.53 -10.14
CA GLU A 152 2.67 -3.63 -11.02
C GLU A 152 3.56 -3.07 -12.15
N LEU A 153 4.74 -3.67 -12.34
CA LEU A 153 5.71 -3.32 -13.37
C LEU A 153 5.81 -4.45 -14.39
N ARG A 154 5.81 -4.10 -15.68
CA ARG A 154 6.04 -5.00 -16.82
C ARG A 154 7.03 -4.41 -17.79
#